data_AF-A0A5S4WN28-F1
#
_entry.id   AF-A0A5S4WN28-F1
#
_cell.length_a   1.000
_cell.length_b   1.000
_cell.length_c   1.000
_cell.angle_alpha   90.00
_cell.angle_beta   90.00
_cell.angle_gamma   90.00
#
_symmetry.space_group_name_H-M   'P 1'
#
loop_
_entity.id
_entity.type
_entity.pdbx_description
1 polymer ?
#
loop_
_entity_poly.entity_id
_entity_poly.type
_entity_poly.pdbx_seq_one_letter_code
_entity_poly.pdbx_strand_id
1 'polypeptide(L)'
;MIQFELSSRAALCRQLASQDLDNHSVWMAEARSWSNLADKTLHDEHGLKRGIVARFFFAFSKLVAGQDKPANHTTEMAQSRSRRLMPSRSLSPIA
;
A
#
# COMPACT_ATOMS: atom_id res chain seq x y z
N MET A 1 -18.45 6.76 3.05
CA MET A 1 -18.71 5.79 1.96
C MET A 1 -18.10 6.28 0.65
N ILE A 2 -18.34 7.53 0.27
CA ILE A 2 -17.89 8.17 -0.99
C ILE A 2 -16.36 8.05 -1.24
N GLN A 3 -15.52 8.24 -0.22
CA GLN A 3 -14.06 8.17 -0.39
C GLN A 3 -13.57 6.79 -0.89
N PHE A 4 -14.17 5.71 -0.40
CA PHE A 4 -13.79 4.36 -0.78
C PHE A 4 -14.15 4.08 -2.24
N GLU A 5 -15.31 4.53 -2.70
CA GLU A 5 -15.75 4.41 -4.09
C GLU A 5 -14.87 5.20 -5.06
N LEU A 6 -14.46 6.42 -4.67
CA LEU A 6 -13.54 7.22 -5.47
C LEU A 6 -12.15 6.58 -5.53
N SER A 7 -11.69 6.02 -4.41
CA SER A 7 -10.41 5.32 -4.33
C SER A 7 -10.40 4.02 -5.14
N SER A 8 -11.50 3.26 -5.12
CA SER A 8 -11.63 2.02 -5.89
C SER A 8 -11.68 2.29 -7.39
N ARG A 9 -12.37 3.36 -7.82
CA ARG A 9 -12.32 3.84 -9.22
C ARG A 9 -10.92 4.23 -9.64
N ALA A 10 -10.19 4.97 -8.81
CA ALA A 10 -8.80 5.32 -9.10
C ALA A 10 -7.91 4.08 -9.25
N ALA A 11 -8.11 3.05 -8.42
CA ALA A 11 -7.38 1.78 -8.50
C ALA A 11 -7.72 1.01 -9.79
N LEU A 12 -9.00 0.96 -10.17
CA LEU A 12 -9.45 0.32 -11.41
C LEU A 12 -8.82 0.98 -12.64
N CYS A 13 -8.79 2.32 -12.68
CA CYS A 13 -8.14 3.04 -13.78
C CYS A 13 -6.64 2.72 -13.90
N ARG A 14 -5.91 2.55 -12.78
CA ARG A 14 -4.50 2.11 -12.83
C ARG A 14 -4.34 0.70 -13.38
N GLN A 15 -5.25 -0.20 -13.03
CA GLN A 15 -5.24 -1.57 -13.54
C GLN A 15 -5.54 -1.60 -15.04
N LEU A 16 -6.48 -0.78 -15.51
CA LEU A 16 -6.77 -0.62 -16.94
C LEU A 16 -5.56 -0.03 -17.69
N ALA A 17 -4.85 0.93 -17.10
CA ALA A 17 -3.62 1.47 -17.69
C ALA A 17 -2.55 0.39 -17.90
N SER A 18 -2.44 -0.58 -16.99
CA SER A 18 -1.52 -1.72 -17.14
C SER A 18 -1.95 -2.73 -18.21
N GLN A 19 -3.24 -2.81 -18.54
CA GLN A 19 -3.78 -3.73 -19.54
C GLN A 19 -3.87 -3.12 -20.94
N ASP A 20 -4.12 -1.81 -21.03
CA ASP A 20 -4.27 -1.07 -22.28
C ASP A 20 -3.18 0.01 -22.38
N LEU A 21 -2.10 -0.35 -23.09
CA LEU A 21 -0.94 0.53 -23.30
C LEU A 21 -1.24 1.71 -24.24
N ASP A 22 -2.17 1.54 -25.19
CA ASP A 22 -2.53 2.58 -26.15
C ASP A 22 -3.25 3.74 -25.46
N ASN A 23 -4.08 3.43 -24.46
CA ASN A 23 -4.80 4.41 -23.66
C ASN A 23 -4.22 4.62 -22.25
N HIS A 24 -2.99 4.16 -22.00
CA HIS A 24 -2.36 4.23 -20.67
C HIS A 24 -2.36 5.65 -20.10
N SER A 25 -2.07 6.66 -20.92
CA SER A 25 -2.05 8.06 -20.49
C SER A 25 -3.44 8.57 -20.06
N VAL A 26 -4.49 8.17 -20.77
CA VAL A 26 -5.89 8.50 -20.46
C VAL A 26 -6.30 7.85 -19.15
N TRP A 27 -6.03 6.55 -19.00
CA TRP A 27 -6.35 5.81 -17.78
C TRP A 27 -5.59 6.34 -16.56
N MET A 28 -4.33 6.73 -16.70
CA MET A 28 -3.55 7.36 -15.63
C MET A 28 -4.04 8.77 -15.29
N ALA A 29 -4.53 9.54 -16.26
CA ALA A 29 -5.14 10.85 -16.02
C ALA A 29 -6.46 10.71 -15.25
N GLU A 30 -7.30 9.76 -15.64
CA GLU A 30 -8.56 9.41 -14.98
C GLU A 30 -8.29 8.98 -13.53
N ALA A 31 -7.32 8.09 -13.31
CA ALA A 31 -6.91 7.64 -11.98
C ALA A 31 -6.47 8.80 -11.06
N ARG A 32 -5.75 9.79 -11.60
CA ARG A 32 -5.36 11.00 -10.87
C ARG A 32 -6.55 11.89 -10.54
N SER A 33 -7.48 12.06 -11.47
CA SER A 33 -8.73 12.82 -11.24
C SER A 33 -9.52 12.23 -10.06
N TRP A 34 -9.76 10.92 -10.08
CA TRP A 34 -10.46 10.21 -9.01
C TRP A 34 -9.71 10.24 -7.67
N SER A 35 -8.38 10.14 -7.68
CA SER A 35 -7.56 10.26 -6.46
C SER A 35 -7.67 11.65 -5.85
N ASN A 36 -7.59 12.71 -6.67
CA ASN A 36 -7.73 14.09 -6.20
C ASN A 36 -9.13 14.36 -5.63
N LEU A 37 -10.18 13.77 -6.21
CA LEU A 37 -11.54 13.83 -5.67
C LEU A 37 -11.65 13.11 -4.32
N ALA A 38 -11.02 11.95 -4.17
CA ALA A 38 -10.98 11.22 -2.90
C ALA A 38 -10.28 12.04 -1.80
N ASP A 39 -9.16 12.69 -2.12
CA ASP A 39 -8.41 13.54 -1.20
C ASP A 39 -9.16 14.83 -0.82
N LYS A 40 -9.87 15.44 -1.77
CA LYS A 40 -10.75 16.59 -1.48
C LYS A 40 -11.89 16.20 -0.55
N THR A 41 -12.52 15.05 -0.80
CA THR A 41 -13.57 14.51 0.08
C THR A 41 -13.05 14.21 1.49
N LEU A 42 -11.79 13.79 1.61
CA LEU A 42 -11.15 13.61 2.92
C LEU A 42 -10.94 14.95 3.64
N HIS A 43 -10.55 16.00 2.91
CA HIS A 43 -10.31 17.33 3.47
C HIS A 43 -11.55 18.00 4.06
N ASP A 44 -12.73 17.77 3.47
CA ASP A 44 -14.00 18.22 4.05
C ASP A 44 -14.41 17.42 5.30
N GLU A 45 -13.98 16.15 5.40
CA GLU A 45 -14.29 15.23 6.52
C GLU A 45 -13.22 15.25 7.64
N HIS A 46 -12.25 16.17 7.59
CA HIS A 46 -10.98 16.08 8.31
C HIS A 46 -10.96 16.69 9.73
N GLY A 47 -11.89 16.26 10.59
CA GLY A 47 -11.74 16.41 12.04
C GLY A 47 -10.96 15.25 12.71
N LEU A 48 -11.10 13.99 12.26
CA LEU A 48 -10.67 12.85 13.12
C LEU A 48 -10.25 11.54 12.40
N LYS A 49 -10.47 11.37 11.09
CA LYS A 49 -10.40 10.03 10.45
C LYS A 49 -9.17 9.77 9.55
N ARG A 50 -8.11 10.58 9.63
CA ARG A 50 -6.92 10.47 8.74
C ARG A 50 -6.12 9.18 8.92
N GLY A 51 -5.98 8.69 10.15
CA GLY A 51 -5.12 7.53 10.45
C GLY A 51 -5.71 6.17 10.04
N ILE A 52 -7.04 6.03 10.09
CA ILE A 52 -7.71 4.76 9.81
C ILE A 52 -7.84 4.55 8.29
N VAL A 53 -8.19 5.59 7.54
CA VAL A 53 -8.31 5.52 6.08
C VAL A 53 -6.97 5.19 5.42
N ALA A 54 -5.87 5.81 5.88
CA ALA A 54 -4.53 5.50 5.38
C ALA A 54 -4.12 4.04 5.58
N ARG A 55 -4.51 3.44 6.72
CA ARG A 55 -4.24 2.02 7.01
C ARG A 55 -5.03 1.08 6.10
N PHE A 56 -6.30 1.37 5.84
CA PHE A 56 -7.11 0.58 4.92
C PHE A 56 -6.61 0.69 3.47
N PHE A 57 -6.28 1.90 3.02
CA PHE A 57 -5.73 2.10 1.68
C PHE A 57 -4.40 1.36 1.49
N PHE A 58 -3.52 1.40 2.49
CA PHE A 58 -2.25 0.66 2.46
C PHE A 58 -2.45 -0.86 2.43
N ALA A 59 -3.33 -1.39 3.28
CA ALA A 59 -3.62 -2.83 3.32
C ALA A 59 -4.25 -3.33 2.01
N PHE A 60 -5.17 -2.55 1.44
CA PHE A 60 -5.79 -2.86 0.15
C PHE A 60 -4.78 -2.81 -0.99
N SER A 61 -3.94 -1.79 -1.04
CA SER A 61 -2.87 -1.67 -2.04
C SER A 61 -1.89 -2.86 -1.98
N LYS A 62 -1.56 -3.33 -0.77
CA LYS A 62 -0.71 -4.52 -0.57
C LYS A 62 -1.40 -5.81 -1.02
N LEU A 63 -2.71 -5.95 -0.79
CA LEU A 63 -3.47 -7.12 -1.22
C LEU A 63 -3.54 -7.19 -2.75
N VAL A 64 -3.79 -6.05 -3.41
CA VAL A 64 -3.82 -5.95 -4.88
C VAL A 64 -2.43 -6.22 -5.47
N ALA A 65 -1.37 -5.64 -4.91
CA ALA A 65 0.00 -5.90 -5.36
C ALA A 65 0.48 -7.34 -5.11
N GLY A 66 -0.17 -8.09 -4.22
CA GLY A 66 0.14 -9.50 -3.97
C GLY A 66 -0.43 -10.47 -5.00
N GLN A 67 -1.28 -10.00 -5.93
CA GLN A 67 -1.85 -10.81 -7.01
C GLN A 67 -1.02 -10.77 -8.29
N ASP A 68 -0.08 -9.82 -8.42
CA ASP A 68 0.90 -9.81 -9.50
C ASP A 68 2.05 -10.77 -9.15
N LYS A 69 1.90 -12.01 -9.59
CA LYS A 69 2.96 -13.02 -9.55
C LYS A 69 3.87 -12.78 -10.76
N PRO A 70 5.11 -12.27 -10.60
CA PRO A 70 6.03 -12.25 -11.72
C PRO A 70 6.42 -13.70 -12.03
N ALA A 71 5.89 -14.20 -13.14
CA ALA A 71 6.44 -15.39 -13.75
C ALA A 71 7.85 -15.06 -14.27
N ASN A 72 8.81 -15.87 -13.81
CA ASN A 72 10.04 -16.31 -14.48
C ASN A 72 11.36 -15.89 -13.80
N HIS A 73 12.04 -16.95 -13.30
CA HIS A 73 13.49 -17.19 -13.18
C HIS A 73 14.35 -16.04 -12.61
N THR A 74 15.16 -16.22 -11.57
CA THR A 74 16.23 -17.23 -11.46
C THR A 74 16.77 -17.19 -10.01
N THR A 75 17.07 -18.35 -9.47
CA THR A 75 17.95 -18.57 -8.31
C THR A 75 19.24 -17.75 -8.41
N GLU A 76 19.59 -16.97 -7.38
CA GLU A 76 20.86 -17.14 -6.64
C GLU A 76 20.97 -16.19 -5.43
N MET A 77 21.11 -16.84 -4.27
CA MET A 77 21.81 -16.48 -3.04
C MET A 77 22.36 -15.05 -2.86
N ALA A 78 21.87 -14.37 -1.82
CA ALA A 78 22.73 -13.58 -0.93
C ALA A 78 22.24 -13.71 0.51
N GLN A 79 22.81 -14.72 1.17
CA GLN A 79 22.82 -14.93 2.60
C GLN A 79 23.52 -13.73 3.28
N SER A 80 22.90 -13.10 4.27
CA SER A 80 23.66 -12.39 5.31
C SER A 80 23.04 -12.60 6.69
N ARG A 81 23.90 -13.16 7.52
CA ARG A 81 23.77 -13.68 8.88
C ARG A 81 23.73 -12.52 9.90
N SER A 82 23.41 -12.84 11.16
CA SER A 82 23.72 -12.07 12.39
C SER A 82 22.57 -11.18 12.90
N ARG A 83 22.01 -11.29 14.12
CA ARG A 83 22.26 -12.09 15.32
C ARG A 83 20.93 -12.18 16.10
N ARG A 84 20.59 -13.37 16.58
CA ARG A 84 19.59 -13.59 17.63
C ARG A 84 20.32 -13.52 18.98
N LEU A 85 19.60 -13.11 20.03
CA LEU A 85 19.83 -13.32 21.47
C LEU A 85 20.11 -12.03 22.27
N MET A 86 19.06 -11.64 22.99
CA MET A 86 19.06 -10.75 24.15
C MET A 86 20.01 -11.27 25.24
N PRO A 87 20.75 -10.41 25.96
CA PRO A 87 21.48 -10.83 27.14
C PRO A 87 20.53 -10.96 28.35
N SER A 88 20.53 -12.15 28.94
CA SER A 88 19.91 -12.47 30.24
C SER A 88 20.48 -11.60 31.35
N ARG A 89 19.63 -10.87 32.09
CA ARG A 89 20.04 -10.15 33.30
C ARG A 89 19.60 -10.93 34.53
N SER A 90 20.58 -11.57 35.18
CA SER A 90 20.46 -12.38 36.39
C SER A 90 20.62 -11.53 37.66
N LEU A 91 19.62 -11.63 38.53
CA LEU A 91 19.59 -11.65 40.02
C LEU A 91 20.55 -10.81 40.90
N SER A 92 19.88 -10.03 41.78
CA SER A 92 20.13 -9.74 43.22
C SER A 92 21.11 -8.65 43.66
N PRO A 93 20.71 -7.86 44.67
CA PRO A 93 21.60 -7.44 45.75
C PRO A 93 21.06 -7.87 47.12
N ILE A 94 21.86 -8.62 47.87
CA ILE A 94 21.81 -8.72 49.34
C ILE A 94 23.15 -8.16 49.83
N ALA A 95 23.07 -7.09 50.61
CA ALA A 95 24.08 -6.69 51.60
C ALA A 95 23.35 -5.84 52.65
#